data_AF-A0A934D0E9-F1
#
_entry.id   AF-A0A934D0E9-F1
#
_cell.length_a   1.000
_cell.length_b   1.000
_cell.length_c   1.000
_cell.angle_alpha   90.00
_cell.angle_beta   90.00
_cell.angle_gamma   90.00
#
_symmetry.space_group_name_H-M   'P 1'
#
loop_
_entity.id
_entity.type
_entity.pdbx_description
1 polymer ?
#
loop_
_entity_poly.entity_id
_entity_poly.type
_entity_poly.pdbx_seq_one_letter_code
_entity_poly.pdbx_strand_id
1 'polypeptide(L)'
;MIVVLRLGATPPEVEEVERELALRGLETRKVESGGRMLLHIIAGPTRRARPVVKLEQVEALVPTSGPRVRREGRRFYPYHFVNWSAFSVALLGVLVFLAGMFPTGIGQEIDPRSAPAELPTPWYLRAPLMFVALFPESLAWLGWSIFALGGVFLFALPFIDRSTGSTARVFRVIVALLLASFLLASLKGAFA
;
A
#
# COMPACT_ATOMS: atom_id res chain seq x y z
N MET A 1 1.69 19.66 16.77
CA MET A 1 0.88 20.82 16.33
C MET A 1 1.38 22.04 17.09
N ILE A 2 1.53 23.19 16.45
CA ILE A 2 1.99 24.42 17.11
C ILE A 2 0.81 25.37 17.25
N VAL A 3 0.65 25.93 18.44
CA VAL A 3 -0.24 27.07 18.72
C VAL A 3 0.61 28.32 18.60
N VAL A 4 0.28 29.18 17.66
CA VAL A 4 0.95 30.46 17.43
C VAL A 4 0.22 31.52 18.22
N LEU A 5 0.91 32.17 19.16
CA LEU A 5 0.34 33.27 19.93
C LEU A 5 0.55 34.60 19.21
N ARG A 6 -0.32 35.57 19.52
CA ARG A 6 -0.20 36.94 19.02
C ARG A 6 1.16 37.54 19.36
N LEU A 7 1.65 38.41 18.48
CA LEU A 7 2.88 39.16 18.70
C LEU A 7 2.74 40.02 19.96
N GLY A 8 3.67 39.92 20.90
CA GLY A 8 3.61 40.66 22.18
C GLY A 8 2.69 40.05 23.23
N ALA A 9 2.27 38.79 23.10
CA ALA A 9 1.52 38.08 24.14
C ALA A 9 2.25 38.15 25.48
N THR A 10 1.56 38.60 26.53
CA THR A 10 2.14 38.76 27.85
C THR A 10 2.36 37.40 28.54
N PRO A 11 3.32 37.24 29.47
CA PRO A 11 3.49 35.99 30.22
C PRO A 11 2.20 35.39 30.81
N PRO A 12 1.28 36.16 31.43
CA PRO A 12 0.02 35.60 31.93
C PRO A 12 -0.92 35.12 30.82
N GLU A 13 -0.90 35.76 29.65
CA GLU A 13 -1.65 35.30 28.47
C GLU A 13 -1.13 33.95 27.96
N VAL A 14 0.19 33.75 27.96
CA VAL A 14 0.79 32.46 27.57
C VAL A 14 0.37 31.35 28.55
N GLU A 15 0.37 31.64 29.84
CA GLU A 15 -0.04 30.70 30.90
C GLU A 15 -1.52 30.35 30.84
N GLU A 16 -2.38 31.29 30.45
CA GLU A 16 -3.80 31.04 30.22
C GLU A 16 -4.03 30.02 29.09
N VAL A 17 -3.37 30.23 27.94
CA VAL A 17 -3.47 29.30 26.81
C VAL A 17 -2.88 27.93 27.15
N GLU A 18 -1.76 27.88 27.88
CA GLU A 18 -1.16 26.64 28.36
C GLU A 18 -2.08 25.88 29.31
N ARG A 19 -2.73 26.57 30.24
CA ARG A 19 -3.71 25.99 31.16
C ARG A 19 -4.91 25.41 30.42
N GLU A 20 -5.44 26.13 29.43
CA GLU A 20 -6.57 25.65 28.62
C GLU A 20 -6.18 24.40 27.80
N LEU A 21 -4.94 24.33 27.30
CA LEU A 21 -4.41 23.14 26.63
C LEU A 21 -4.25 21.97 27.61
N ALA A 22 -3.73 22.22 28.82
CA ALA A 22 -3.58 21.22 29.87
C ALA A 22 -4.94 20.64 30.33
N LEU A 23 -5.96 21.49 30.51
CA LEU A 23 -7.34 21.06 30.82
C LEU A 23 -7.93 20.11 29.76
N ARG A 24 -7.43 20.18 28.53
CA ARG A 24 -7.85 19.33 27.41
C ARG A 24 -7.01 18.05 27.28
N GLY A 25 -6.05 17.84 28.19
CA GLY A 25 -5.13 16.71 28.22
C GLY A 25 -4.04 16.81 27.15
N LEU A 26 -3.55 18.03 26.88
CA LEU A 26 -2.46 18.28 25.95
C LEU A 26 -1.22 18.75 26.71
N GLU A 27 -0.08 18.16 26.40
CA GLU A 27 1.21 18.62 26.93
C GLU A 27 1.86 19.57 25.94
N THR A 28 2.36 20.70 26.43
CA THR A 28 2.93 21.76 25.62
C THR A 28 4.36 22.09 26.03
N ARG A 29 5.16 22.55 25.06
CA ARG A 29 6.47 23.13 25.27
C ARG A 29 6.49 24.56 24.73
N LYS A 30 6.91 25.53 25.55
CA LYS A 30 7.14 26.91 25.14
C LYS A 30 8.34 27.00 24.22
N VAL A 31 8.18 27.66 23.09
CA VAL A 31 9.24 27.92 22.11
C VAL A 31 9.13 29.37 21.68
N GLU A 32 10.22 30.12 21.76
CA GLU A 32 10.28 31.48 21.24
C GLU A 32 10.95 31.47 19.86
N SER A 33 10.33 32.12 18.88
CA SER A 33 10.88 32.21 17.52
C SER A 33 10.45 33.52 16.87
N GLY A 34 11.42 34.35 16.47
CA GLY A 34 11.16 35.62 15.78
C GLY A 34 10.33 36.61 16.61
N GLY A 35 10.55 36.66 17.93
CA GLY A 35 9.82 37.54 18.85
C GLY A 35 8.37 37.11 19.13
N ARG A 36 7.98 35.90 18.70
CA ARG A 36 6.67 35.30 19.00
C ARG A 36 6.84 34.14 19.97
N MET A 37 5.90 34.05 20.91
CA MET A 37 5.74 32.87 21.76
C MET A 37 4.90 31.83 21.03
N LEU A 38 5.40 30.60 21.01
CA LEU A 38 4.77 29.43 20.39
C LEU A 38 4.59 28.35 21.46
N LEU A 39 3.43 27.70 21.46
CA LEU A 39 3.21 26.50 22.28
C LEU A 39 3.20 25.27 21.37
N HIS A 40 4.26 24.47 21.47
CA HIS A 40 4.36 23.22 20.73
C HIS A 40 3.69 22.09 21.52
N ILE A 41 2.60 21.54 20.98
CA ILE A 41 1.93 20.37 21.56
C ILE A 41 2.80 19.13 21.31
N ILE A 42 3.37 18.57 22.38
CA ILE A 42 4.29 17.43 22.36
C ILE A 42 3.55 16.09 22.58
N ALA A 43 2.44 16.10 23.32
CA ALA A 43 1.64 14.91 23.58
C ALA A 43 0.14 15.22 23.63
N GLY A 44 -0.68 14.18 23.45
CA GLY A 44 -2.14 14.25 23.51
C GLY A 44 -2.85 14.37 22.15
N PRO A 45 -4.19 14.20 22.12
CA PRO A 45 -4.98 14.20 20.90
C PRO A 45 -5.13 15.63 20.33
N THR A 46 -4.29 15.99 19.35
CA THR A 46 -4.21 17.35 18.75
C THR A 46 -5.55 17.93 18.26
N ARG A 47 -6.53 17.09 17.92
CA ARG A 47 -7.91 17.52 17.60
C ARG A 47 -8.55 18.36 18.72
N ARG A 48 -8.20 18.08 19.98
CA ARG A 48 -8.76 18.79 21.15
C ARG A 48 -8.26 20.22 21.30
N ALA A 49 -7.18 20.61 20.61
CA ALA A 49 -6.69 21.99 20.64
C ALA A 49 -7.44 22.92 19.70
N ARG A 50 -8.32 22.42 18.80
CA ARG A 50 -9.11 23.28 17.89
C ARG A 50 -9.87 24.42 18.59
N PRO A 51 -10.52 24.22 19.75
CA PRO A 51 -11.27 25.29 20.40
C PRO A 51 -10.39 26.41 20.96
N VAL A 52 -9.08 26.15 21.14
CA VAL A 52 -8.10 27.13 21.64
C VAL A 52 -7.88 28.27 20.63
N VAL A 53 -8.22 28.09 19.35
CA VAL A 53 -8.26 29.17 18.33
C VAL A 53 -9.21 30.31 18.72
N LYS A 54 -10.20 30.05 19.58
CA LYS A 54 -11.16 31.07 19.99
C LYS A 54 -10.60 32.05 21.02
N LEU A 55 -9.44 31.75 21.61
CA LEU A 55 -8.77 32.62 22.55
C LEU A 55 -8.13 33.79 21.80
N GLU A 56 -8.33 35.02 22.27
CA GLU A 56 -7.81 36.24 21.61
C GLU A 56 -6.28 36.27 21.52
N GLN A 57 -5.61 35.52 22.40
CA GLN A 57 -4.18 35.38 22.45
C GLN A 57 -3.63 34.46 21.35
N VAL A 58 -4.50 33.69 20.68
CA VAL A 58 -4.12 32.64 19.71
C VAL A 58 -4.37 33.15 18.30
N GLU A 59 -3.29 33.37 17.56
CA GLU A 59 -3.33 33.84 16.18
C GLU A 59 -3.66 32.70 15.20
N ALA A 60 -3.05 31.53 15.41
CA ALA A 60 -3.24 30.39 14.52
C ALA A 60 -2.92 29.05 15.18
N LEU A 61 -3.56 27.99 14.70
CA LEU A 61 -3.06 26.62 14.87
C LEU A 61 -2.35 26.20 13.60
N VAL A 62 -1.05 26.00 13.70
CA VAL A 62 -0.26 25.44 12.63
C VAL A 62 -0.20 23.94 12.83
N PRO A 63 -0.80 23.13 11.94
CA PRO A 63 -0.55 21.71 11.93
C PRO A 63 0.92 21.53 11.55
N THR A 64 1.79 21.44 12.55
CA THR A 64 3.08 20.83 12.29
C THR A 64 2.79 19.43 11.79
N SER A 65 3.53 19.01 10.76
CA SER A 65 3.95 17.62 10.67
C SER A 65 4.59 17.32 12.02
N GLY A 66 3.77 16.97 13.01
CA GLY A 66 4.22 16.82 14.39
C GLY A 66 5.32 15.77 14.41
N PRO A 67 5.89 15.46 15.58
CA PRO A 67 6.54 14.19 15.73
C PRO A 67 5.54 13.15 15.22
N ARG A 68 5.76 12.61 14.01
CA ARG A 68 5.10 11.40 13.59
C ARG A 68 5.60 10.46 14.67
N VAL A 69 4.79 10.22 15.69
CA VAL A 69 4.94 9.09 16.58
C VAL A 69 4.97 7.95 15.57
N ARG A 70 6.19 7.55 15.21
CA ARG A 70 6.41 6.51 14.22
C ARG A 70 5.82 5.31 14.92
N ARG A 71 4.59 4.96 14.54
CA ARG A 71 4.03 3.64 14.78
C ARG A 71 5.16 2.70 14.38
N GLU A 72 5.74 2.05 15.38
CA GLU A 72 6.71 0.97 15.34
C GLU A 72 7.21 0.66 13.92
N GLY A 73 8.25 1.37 13.46
CA GLY A 73 8.73 1.25 12.09
C GLY A 73 10.09 1.89 11.90
N ARG A 74 11.06 1.09 11.46
CA ARG A 74 12.40 1.58 11.11
C ARG A 74 12.30 2.57 9.93
N ARG A 75 13.31 3.44 9.79
CA ARG A 75 13.39 4.34 8.62
C ARG A 75 13.56 3.50 7.35
N PHE A 76 12.95 3.91 6.24
CA PHE A 76 13.09 3.22 4.95
C PHE A 76 14.58 3.14 4.54
N TYR A 77 15.24 4.29 4.50
CA TYR A 77 16.69 4.35 4.41
C TYR A 77 17.30 4.44 5.83
N PRO A 78 18.37 3.69 6.12
CA PRO A 78 19.06 2.74 5.24
C PRO A 78 18.48 1.32 5.30
N TYR A 79 17.69 1.00 6.33
CA TYR A 79 17.36 -0.38 6.70
C TYR A 79 16.63 -1.18 5.60
N HIS A 80 15.49 -0.66 5.13
CA HIS A 80 14.72 -1.35 4.09
C HIS A 80 15.40 -1.25 2.73
N PHE A 81 16.00 -0.09 2.41
CA PHE A 81 16.69 0.11 1.15
C PHE A 81 17.77 -0.95 0.92
N VAL A 82 18.67 -1.17 1.90
CA VAL A 82 19.74 -2.17 1.79
C VAL A 82 19.17 -3.58 1.61
N ASN A 83 18.14 -3.94 2.36
CA ASN A 83 17.49 -5.26 2.23
C ASN A 83 16.86 -5.46 0.85
N TRP A 84 16.16 -4.45 0.33
CA TRP A 84 15.54 -4.49 -0.99
C TRP A 84 16.61 -4.56 -2.09
N SER A 85 17.69 -3.77 -1.99
CA SER A 85 18.80 -3.84 -2.95
C SER A 85 19.47 -5.21 -2.95
N ALA A 86 19.77 -5.77 -1.78
CA ALA A 86 20.35 -7.11 -1.66
C ALA A 86 19.43 -8.19 -2.27
N PHE A 87 18.12 -8.12 -1.97
CA PHE A 87 17.13 -9.01 -2.55
C PHE A 87 17.05 -8.87 -4.08
N SER A 88 17.05 -7.65 -4.61
CA SER A 88 17.03 -7.40 -6.06
C SER A 88 18.26 -7.95 -6.77
N VAL A 89 19.45 -7.77 -6.19
CA VAL A 89 20.69 -8.35 -6.74
C VAL A 89 20.64 -9.88 -6.72
N ALA A 90 20.18 -10.48 -5.61
CA ALA A 90 20.02 -11.92 -5.51
C ALA A 90 19.01 -12.46 -6.54
N LEU A 91 17.85 -11.81 -6.68
CA LEU A 91 16.82 -12.19 -7.64
C LEU A 91 17.34 -12.07 -9.08
N LEU A 92 18.05 -10.98 -9.41
CA LEU A 92 18.70 -10.82 -10.70
C LEU A 92 19.73 -11.92 -10.96
N GLY A 93 20.54 -12.26 -9.96
CA GLY A 93 21.49 -13.37 -10.05
C GLY A 93 20.81 -14.69 -10.36
N VAL A 94 19.69 -15.01 -9.69
CA VAL A 94 18.87 -16.19 -9.99
C VAL A 94 18.32 -16.15 -11.42
N LEU A 95 17.81 -15.01 -11.88
CA LEU A 95 17.29 -14.87 -13.24
C LEU A 95 18.38 -15.09 -14.30
N VAL A 96 19.56 -14.48 -14.12
CA VAL A 96 20.71 -14.66 -15.02
C VAL A 96 21.18 -16.11 -15.01
N PHE A 97 21.26 -16.74 -13.82
CA PHE A 97 21.62 -18.14 -13.69
C PHE A 97 20.63 -19.06 -14.41
N LEU A 98 19.32 -18.86 -14.22
CA LEU A 98 18.28 -19.64 -14.89
C LEU A 98 18.31 -19.43 -16.41
N ALA A 99 18.51 -18.19 -16.88
CA ALA A 99 18.62 -17.89 -18.31
C ALA A 99 19.85 -18.56 -18.95
N GLY A 100 20.97 -18.65 -18.22
CA GLY A 100 22.17 -19.35 -18.69
C GLY A 100 22.04 -20.88 -18.68
N MET A 101 21.36 -21.45 -17.67
CA MET A 101 21.16 -22.90 -17.54
C MET A 101 20.07 -23.44 -18.46
N PHE A 102 19.05 -22.64 -18.74
CA PHE A 102 17.92 -23.00 -19.59
C PHE A 102 17.81 -22.01 -20.75
N PRO A 103 18.76 -22.02 -21.71
CA PRO A 103 18.63 -21.19 -22.89
C PRO A 103 17.40 -21.65 -23.66
N THR A 104 16.31 -20.89 -23.57
CA THR A 104 15.20 -21.02 -24.52
C THR A 104 15.79 -20.70 -25.88
N GLY A 105 15.73 -21.66 -26.82
CA GLY A 105 16.11 -21.38 -28.20
C GLY A 105 15.47 -20.06 -28.62
N ILE A 106 16.28 -19.09 -29.03
CA ILE A 106 15.79 -17.84 -29.65
C ILE A 106 14.77 -18.30 -30.69
N GLY A 107 13.52 -17.83 -30.53
CA GLY A 107 12.30 -18.49 -31.01
C GLY A 107 12.46 -19.16 -32.37
N GLN A 108 11.81 -20.33 -32.53
CA GLN A 108 11.80 -21.05 -33.80
C GLN A 108 11.47 -20.09 -34.94
N GLU A 109 12.25 -20.17 -36.02
CA GLU A 109 12.02 -19.37 -37.22
C GLU A 109 10.57 -19.60 -37.67
N ILE A 110 9.78 -18.52 -37.68
CA ILE A 110 8.37 -18.59 -38.00
C ILE A 110 8.27 -18.75 -39.52
N ASP A 111 7.87 -19.93 -39.99
CA ASP A 111 7.44 -20.09 -41.38
C ASP A 111 5.99 -19.62 -41.53
N PRO A 112 5.73 -18.49 -42.22
CA PRO A 112 4.37 -17.99 -42.42
C PRO A 112 3.52 -18.90 -43.33
N ARG A 113 4.11 -19.88 -44.02
CA ARG A 113 3.42 -20.81 -44.93
C ARG A 113 2.99 -22.11 -44.25
N SER A 114 3.51 -22.41 -43.08
CA SER A 114 3.11 -23.57 -42.28
C SER A 114 2.74 -23.13 -40.87
N ALA A 115 1.47 -23.30 -40.51
CA ALA A 115 1.08 -23.16 -39.11
C ALA A 115 1.81 -24.26 -38.31
N PRO A 116 2.60 -23.92 -37.29
CA PRO A 116 3.21 -24.92 -36.42
C PRO A 116 2.10 -25.76 -35.77
N ALA A 117 2.31 -27.09 -35.75
CA ALA A 117 1.32 -28.02 -35.22
C ALA A 117 1.00 -27.74 -33.74
N GLU A 118 1.99 -27.26 -32.97
CA GLU A 118 1.83 -26.88 -31.57
C GLU A 118 2.67 -25.62 -31.29
N LEU A 119 2.01 -24.54 -30.87
CA LEU A 119 2.67 -23.38 -30.29
C LEU A 119 2.74 -23.57 -28.77
N PRO A 120 3.93 -23.69 -28.17
CA PRO A 120 4.04 -23.84 -26.73
C PRO A 120 3.45 -22.60 -26.05
N THR A 121 2.33 -22.80 -25.36
CA THR A 121 1.67 -21.72 -24.61
C THR A 121 2.57 -21.28 -23.45
N PRO A 122 2.87 -19.97 -23.33
CA PRO A 122 3.63 -19.45 -22.20
C PRO A 122 3.00 -19.84 -20.86
N TRP A 123 3.83 -20.27 -19.90
CA TRP A 123 3.35 -20.83 -18.64
C TRP A 123 2.40 -19.91 -17.86
N TYR A 124 2.59 -18.59 -17.95
CA TYR A 124 1.75 -17.58 -17.30
C TYR A 124 0.37 -17.40 -17.98
N LEU A 125 0.18 -17.89 -19.21
CA LEU A 125 -1.10 -17.90 -19.92
C LEU A 125 -1.86 -19.23 -19.77
N ARG A 126 -1.22 -20.28 -19.26
CA ARG A 126 -1.85 -21.62 -19.15
C ARG A 126 -3.09 -21.62 -18.28
N ALA A 127 -3.04 -21.04 -17.09
CA ALA A 127 -4.22 -21.00 -16.20
C ALA A 127 -5.40 -20.18 -16.76
N PRO A 128 -5.19 -18.96 -17.30
CA PRO A 128 -6.27 -18.23 -17.97
C PRO A 128 -6.89 -19.02 -19.12
N LEU A 129 -6.08 -19.65 -19.98
CA LEU A 129 -6.58 -20.45 -21.09
C LEU A 129 -7.32 -21.70 -20.63
N MET A 130 -6.82 -22.40 -19.60
CA MET A 130 -7.52 -23.56 -19.07
C MET A 130 -8.83 -23.17 -18.37
N PHE A 131 -8.90 -22.01 -17.71
CA PHE A 131 -10.15 -21.48 -17.17
C PHE A 131 -11.18 -21.27 -18.28
N VAL A 132 -10.78 -20.67 -19.41
CA VAL A 132 -11.66 -20.48 -20.57
C VAL A 132 -12.06 -21.82 -21.19
N ALA A 133 -11.15 -22.80 -21.22
CA ALA A 133 -11.42 -24.15 -21.72
C ALA A 133 -12.43 -24.94 -20.87
N LEU A 134 -12.80 -24.47 -19.66
CA LEU A 134 -13.93 -25.04 -18.91
C LEU A 134 -15.27 -24.77 -19.58
N PHE A 135 -15.33 -23.81 -20.50
CA PHE A 135 -16.51 -23.44 -21.25
C PHE A 135 -16.50 -24.15 -22.61
N PRO A 136 -17.67 -24.59 -23.12
CA PRO A 136 -17.80 -25.03 -24.51
C PRO A 136 -17.30 -23.95 -25.48
N GLU A 137 -16.79 -24.34 -26.65
CA GLU A 137 -16.23 -23.39 -27.63
C GLU A 137 -17.20 -22.26 -28.02
N SER A 138 -18.49 -22.58 -28.17
CA SER A 138 -19.55 -21.60 -28.46
C SER A 138 -19.76 -20.56 -27.35
N LEU A 139 -19.29 -20.84 -26.14
CA LEU A 139 -19.38 -20.00 -24.94
C LEU A 139 -18.02 -19.52 -24.43
N ALA A 140 -16.93 -19.71 -25.17
CA ALA A 140 -15.59 -19.26 -24.76
C ALA A 140 -15.55 -17.75 -24.47
N TRP A 141 -16.35 -16.95 -25.20
CA TRP A 141 -16.51 -15.52 -24.96
C TRP A 141 -17.01 -15.21 -23.53
N LEU A 142 -17.85 -16.09 -22.95
CA LEU A 142 -18.34 -15.93 -21.59
C LEU A 142 -17.23 -16.19 -20.58
N GLY A 143 -16.40 -17.21 -20.81
CA GLY A 143 -15.21 -17.50 -20.01
C GLY A 143 -14.26 -16.29 -19.97
N TRP A 144 -13.95 -15.72 -21.12
CA TRP A 144 -13.16 -14.49 -21.21
C TRP A 144 -13.80 -13.31 -20.49
N SER A 145 -15.12 -13.14 -20.64
CA SER A 145 -15.87 -12.06 -19.99
C SER A 145 -15.83 -12.17 -18.47
N ILE A 146 -16.01 -13.39 -17.93
CA ILE A 146 -15.93 -13.67 -16.49
C ILE A 146 -14.51 -13.46 -15.97
N PHE A 147 -13.49 -13.90 -16.71
CA PHE A 147 -12.09 -13.70 -16.33
C PHE A 147 -11.73 -12.22 -16.27
N ALA A 148 -12.11 -11.44 -17.29
CA ALA A 148 -11.91 -9.99 -17.34
C ALA A 148 -12.65 -9.29 -16.19
N LEU A 149 -13.92 -9.67 -15.94
CA LEU A 149 -14.70 -9.13 -14.83
C LEU A 149 -14.07 -9.47 -13.47
N GLY A 150 -13.51 -10.68 -13.30
CA GLY A 150 -12.75 -11.07 -12.12
C GLY A 150 -11.49 -10.21 -11.93
N GLY A 151 -10.77 -9.91 -13.00
CA GLY A 151 -9.65 -8.97 -12.99
C GLY A 151 -10.07 -7.57 -12.53
N VAL A 152 -11.14 -7.02 -13.11
CA VAL A 152 -11.72 -5.73 -12.68
C VAL A 152 -12.15 -5.77 -11.22
N PHE A 153 -12.75 -6.87 -10.76
CA PHE A 153 -13.16 -7.05 -9.38
C PHE A 153 -11.96 -7.05 -8.42
N LEU A 154 -10.84 -7.69 -8.78
CA LEU A 154 -9.60 -7.63 -7.99
C LEU A 154 -9.06 -6.20 -7.86
N PHE A 155 -9.16 -5.38 -8.92
CA PHE A 155 -8.82 -3.95 -8.84
C PHE A 155 -9.84 -3.13 -8.03
N ALA A 156 -11.11 -3.52 -8.03
CA ALA A 156 -12.18 -2.90 -7.25
C ALA A 156 -12.17 -3.33 -5.77
N LEU A 157 -11.47 -4.40 -5.45
CA LEU A 157 -11.37 -5.02 -4.13
C LEU A 157 -11.05 -4.02 -2.99
N PRO A 158 -10.08 -3.08 -3.09
CA PRO A 158 -9.86 -2.09 -2.04
C PRO A 158 -11.06 -1.16 -1.76
N PHE A 159 -11.97 -0.99 -2.73
CA PHE A 159 -13.18 -0.16 -2.55
C PHE A 159 -14.34 -0.96 -1.94
N ILE A 160 -14.40 -2.26 -2.23
CA ILE A 160 -15.44 -3.20 -1.80
C ILE A 160 -15.13 -3.78 -0.42
N ASP A 161 -13.88 -4.16 -0.17
CA ASP A 161 -13.43 -4.73 1.10
C ASP A 161 -13.20 -3.63 2.15
N ARG A 162 -14.30 -3.22 2.78
CA ARG A 162 -14.28 -2.40 4.01
C ARG A 162 -14.38 -3.26 5.28
N SER A 163 -14.21 -4.58 5.15
CA SER A 163 -14.49 -5.49 6.26
C SER A 163 -13.43 -5.37 7.36
N THR A 164 -13.86 -5.34 8.63
CA THR A 164 -12.98 -5.41 9.79
C THR A 164 -13.37 -6.63 10.65
N GLY A 165 -12.39 -7.31 11.25
CA GLY A 165 -12.63 -8.46 12.13
C GLY A 165 -12.65 -9.84 11.44
N SER A 166 -13.57 -10.73 11.86
CA SER A 166 -13.62 -12.15 11.44
C SER A 166 -13.94 -12.34 9.96
N THR A 167 -14.71 -11.43 9.34
CA THR A 167 -15.06 -11.44 7.91
C THR A 167 -13.81 -11.34 7.02
N ALA A 168 -12.81 -10.55 7.44
CA ALA A 168 -11.53 -10.44 6.73
C ALA A 168 -10.71 -11.75 6.76
N ARG A 169 -10.97 -12.66 7.72
CA ARG A 169 -10.33 -13.98 7.76
C ARG A 169 -10.95 -14.92 6.71
N VAL A 170 -12.28 -14.96 6.63
CA VAL A 170 -13.00 -15.76 5.62
C VAL A 170 -12.63 -15.31 4.21
N PHE A 171 -12.62 -14.00 3.97
CA PHE A 171 -12.20 -13.43 2.69
C PHE A 171 -10.78 -13.86 2.30
N ARG A 172 -9.82 -13.79 3.23
CA ARG A 172 -8.44 -14.26 3.00
C ARG A 172 -8.37 -15.74 2.64
N VAL A 173 -9.18 -16.59 3.27
CA VAL A 173 -9.24 -18.02 2.93
C VAL A 173 -9.78 -18.23 1.51
N ILE A 174 -10.84 -17.52 1.13
CA ILE A 174 -11.39 -17.60 -0.24
C ILE A 174 -10.34 -17.18 -1.27
N VAL A 175 -9.65 -16.05 -1.05
CA VAL A 175 -8.57 -15.58 -1.94
C VAL A 175 -7.44 -16.61 -2.01
N ALA A 176 -7.05 -17.21 -0.89
CA ALA A 176 -6.02 -18.25 -0.87
C ALA A 176 -6.43 -19.50 -1.65
N LEU A 177 -7.69 -19.93 -1.54
CA LEU A 177 -8.22 -21.06 -2.30
C LEU A 177 -8.30 -20.76 -3.80
N LEU A 178 -8.68 -19.54 -4.19
CA LEU A 178 -8.67 -19.11 -5.59
C LEU A 178 -7.24 -19.11 -6.16
N LEU A 179 -6.25 -18.62 -5.41
CA LEU A 179 -4.84 -18.67 -5.80
C LEU A 179 -4.35 -20.12 -5.92
N ALA A 180 -4.71 -20.99 -4.98
CA ALA A 180 -4.34 -22.41 -5.03
C ALA A 180 -4.96 -23.11 -6.24
N SER A 181 -6.23 -22.83 -6.55
CA SER A 181 -6.90 -23.33 -7.75
C SER A 181 -6.19 -22.85 -9.02
N PHE A 182 -5.81 -21.56 -9.09
CA PHE A 182 -5.06 -21.01 -10.23
C PHE A 182 -3.68 -21.64 -10.41
N LEU A 183 -2.99 -21.97 -9.31
CA LEU A 183 -1.71 -22.68 -9.34
C LEU A 183 -1.87 -24.12 -9.83
N LEU A 184 -2.83 -24.86 -9.28
CA LEU A 184 -3.15 -26.22 -9.74
C LEU A 184 -3.54 -26.24 -11.21
N ALA A 185 -4.28 -25.21 -11.64
CA ALA A 185 -4.67 -25.01 -13.02
C ALA A 185 -3.46 -24.78 -13.94
N SER A 186 -2.51 -23.95 -13.52
CA SER A 186 -1.26 -23.70 -14.25
C SER A 186 -0.42 -24.98 -14.38
N LEU A 187 -0.40 -25.82 -13.34
CA LEU A 187 0.31 -27.10 -13.34
C LEU A 187 -0.37 -28.12 -14.26
N LYS A 188 -1.71 -28.26 -14.22
CA LYS A 188 -2.44 -29.19 -15.09
C LYS A 188 -2.30 -28.82 -16.56
N GLY A 189 -2.39 -27.53 -16.90
CA GLY A 189 -2.14 -27.03 -18.25
C GLY A 189 -0.69 -27.16 -18.72
N ALA A 190 0.23 -27.63 -17.87
CA ALA A 190 1.59 -28.00 -18.28
C ALA A 190 1.71 -29.44 -18.81
N PHE A 191 0.70 -30.29 -18.56
CA PHE A 191 0.68 -31.72 -18.89
C PHE A 191 -0.46 -32.13 -19.85
N ALA A 192 -1.26 -31.16 -20.30
CA ALA A 192 -2.31 -31.32 -21.30
C ALA A 192 -1.87 -30.65 -22.59
#